data_AF-A0AAE3TKB3-F1
#
_entry.id   AF-A0AAE3TKB3-F1
#
_cell.length_a   1.000
_cell.length_b   1.000
_cell.length_c   1.000
_cell.angle_alpha   90.00
_cell.angle_beta   90.00
_cell.angle_gamma   90.00
#
_symmetry.space_group_name_H-M   'P 1'
#
loop_
_entity.id
_entity.type
_entity.pdbx_description
1 polymer ?
#
loop_
_entity_poly.entity_id
_entity_poly.type
_entity_poly.pdbx_seq_one_letter_code
_entity_poly.pdbx_strand_id
1 'polypeptide(L)'
;MSRFFGEPIGTFDDMVAAFRRVVEGDGIAIDDLCHVEEETLHYAQTDDETYYFRCFYDGIALAYLVDESVEIRTETPTKESIAIQASPEGAIDVTPSDAVMSFGVATETDVRGDDTPAAEDVYGAVCPYVKAFDTREEYASWAEDVAARTVGIPLESGVPIAAALTATNPSEVAE
;
A
#
# COMPACT_ATOMS: atom_id res chain seq x y z
N MET A 1 11.52 18.52 -7.68
CA MET A 1 11.66 17.48 -6.63
C MET A 1 10.31 17.35 -5.99
N SER A 2 9.74 16.16 -5.99
CA SER A 2 8.47 15.91 -5.29
C SER A 2 8.69 16.05 -3.80
N ARG A 3 7.76 16.68 -3.09
CA ARG A 3 7.75 16.76 -1.63
C ARG A 3 6.61 15.91 -1.11
N PHE A 4 6.87 15.14 -0.07
CA PHE A 4 5.89 14.31 0.61
C PHE A 4 6.08 14.53 2.10
N PHE A 5 5.01 14.85 2.83
CA PHE A 5 5.10 15.33 4.22
C PHE A 5 6.01 16.55 4.44
N GLY A 6 6.14 17.43 3.44
CA GLY A 6 7.05 18.59 3.49
C GLY A 6 8.53 18.26 3.23
N GLU A 7 8.89 16.98 3.19
CA GLU A 7 10.26 16.50 2.98
C GLU A 7 10.53 16.24 1.48
N PRO A 8 11.72 16.58 0.95
CA PRO A 8 12.08 16.25 -0.43
C PRO A 8 12.25 14.74 -0.57
N ILE A 9 11.44 14.12 -1.43
CA ILE A 9 11.56 12.69 -1.76
C ILE A 9 12.46 12.54 -2.98
N GLY A 10 13.68 12.05 -2.75
CA GLY A 10 14.63 11.71 -3.81
C GLY A 10 14.64 10.23 -4.15
N THR A 11 14.35 9.38 -3.16
CA THR A 11 14.46 7.92 -3.22
C THR A 11 13.27 7.22 -2.56
N PHE A 12 13.16 5.91 -2.77
CA PHE A 12 12.14 5.07 -2.14
C PHE A 12 12.32 4.99 -0.61
N ASP A 13 13.56 4.94 -0.13
CA ASP A 13 13.86 4.93 1.31
C ASP A 13 13.43 6.24 2.00
N ASP A 14 13.61 7.38 1.33
CA ASP A 14 13.15 8.68 1.84
C ASP A 14 11.63 8.69 2.07
N MET A 15 10.89 8.05 1.17
CA MET A 15 9.43 7.95 1.24
C MET A 15 8.98 7.03 2.37
N VAL A 16 9.61 5.85 2.54
CA VAL A 16 9.31 4.94 3.67
C VAL A 16 9.63 5.61 5.01
N ALA A 17 10.73 6.36 5.10
CA ALA A 17 11.07 7.12 6.29
C ALA A 17 10.02 8.21 6.59
N ALA A 18 9.54 8.92 5.55
CA ALA A 18 8.51 9.94 5.70
C ALA A 18 7.16 9.34 6.14
N PHE A 19 6.76 8.18 5.61
CA PHE A 19 5.61 7.43 6.11
C PHE A 19 5.78 7.08 7.58
N ARG A 20 6.89 6.42 7.96
CA ARG A 20 7.15 6.04 9.36
C ARG A 20 7.08 7.21 10.34
N ARG A 21 7.57 8.40 9.95
CA ARG A 21 7.48 9.63 10.75
C ARG A 21 6.05 10.08 11.01
N VAL A 22 5.16 9.91 10.04
CA VAL A 22 3.73 10.25 10.21
C VAL A 22 3.01 9.21 11.04
N VAL A 23 3.42 7.95 10.96
CA VAL A 23 2.96 6.86 11.83
C VAL A 23 3.77 6.80 13.15
N GLU A 24 4.54 7.83 13.54
CA GLU A 24 5.19 7.89 14.87
C GLU A 24 4.11 7.98 15.97
N GLY A 25 3.57 6.82 16.36
CA GLY A 25 2.46 6.57 17.28
C GLY A 25 2.27 5.06 17.51
N ASP A 26 1.04 4.62 17.84
CA ASP A 26 0.70 3.22 18.20
C ASP A 26 0.60 2.25 16.99
N GLY A 27 1.08 2.65 15.80
CA GLY A 27 0.88 1.92 14.54
C GLY A 27 -0.44 2.27 13.86
N ILE A 28 -0.78 1.51 12.81
CA ILE A 28 -2.06 1.64 12.08
C ILE A 28 -3.02 0.58 12.62
N ALA A 29 -4.22 0.96 13.08
CA ALA A 29 -5.27 0.02 13.44
C ALA A 29 -6.15 -0.33 12.23
N ILE A 30 -6.98 -1.36 12.33
CA ILE A 30 -7.90 -1.76 11.25
C ILE A 30 -8.82 -0.59 10.86
N ASP A 31 -9.32 0.17 11.83
CA ASP A 31 -10.19 1.34 11.59
C ASP A 31 -9.50 2.50 10.85
N ASP A 32 -8.16 2.52 10.83
CA ASP A 32 -7.37 3.55 10.17
C ASP A 32 -7.10 3.25 8.69
N LEU A 33 -7.46 2.04 8.21
CA LEU A 33 -7.34 1.67 6.81
C LEU A 33 -8.35 2.44 5.94
N CYS A 34 -8.04 2.60 4.65
CA CYS A 34 -8.91 3.35 3.73
C CYS A 34 -10.11 2.50 3.24
N HIS A 35 -11.01 2.22 4.18
CA HIS A 35 -12.27 1.52 3.96
C HIS A 35 -13.21 2.31 3.06
N VAL A 36 -14.05 1.58 2.33
CA VAL A 36 -15.16 2.12 1.54
C VAL A 36 -16.40 1.28 1.82
N GLU A 37 -17.55 1.94 1.96
CA GLU A 37 -18.82 1.25 2.28
C GLU A 37 -19.40 0.49 1.06
N GLU A 38 -19.03 0.92 -0.15
CA GLU A 38 -19.51 0.33 -1.40
C GLU A 38 -18.57 -0.77 -1.87
N GLU A 39 -19.13 -1.79 -2.54
CA GLU A 39 -18.32 -2.85 -3.13
C GLU A 39 -17.33 -2.28 -4.14
N THR A 40 -16.05 -2.63 -3.98
CA THR A 40 -14.99 -2.28 -4.93
C THR A 40 -14.26 -3.50 -5.44
N LEU A 41 -13.46 -3.28 -6.47
CA LEU A 41 -12.56 -4.27 -7.04
C LEU A 41 -11.37 -4.57 -6.11
N HIS A 42 -11.19 -3.83 -5.01
CA HIS A 42 -10.11 -4.00 -4.05
C HIS A 42 -10.72 -4.43 -2.71
N TYR A 43 -10.77 -5.72 -2.45
CA TYR A 43 -11.36 -6.24 -1.23
C TYR A 43 -10.49 -7.30 -0.57
N ALA A 44 -10.65 -7.45 0.74
CA ALA A 44 -10.05 -8.53 1.51
C ALA A 44 -11.15 -9.27 2.26
N GLN A 45 -11.02 -10.60 2.36
CA GLN A 45 -11.96 -11.46 3.04
C GLN A 45 -11.23 -12.25 4.12
N THR A 46 -11.80 -12.17 5.32
CA THR A 46 -11.50 -12.99 6.50
C THR A 46 -12.57 -14.07 6.65
N ASP A 47 -12.45 -14.95 7.66
CA ASP A 47 -13.51 -15.92 7.94
C ASP A 47 -14.82 -15.24 8.41
N ASP A 48 -14.68 -14.08 9.05
CA ASP A 48 -15.80 -13.37 9.69
C ASP A 48 -16.41 -12.26 8.82
N GLU A 49 -15.60 -11.56 8.02
CA GLU A 49 -16.00 -10.34 7.31
C GLU A 49 -15.28 -10.12 5.97
N THR A 50 -15.95 -9.36 5.07
CA THR A 50 -15.36 -8.83 3.85
C THR A 50 -15.20 -7.32 3.97
N TYR A 51 -13.98 -6.84 3.75
CA TYR A 51 -13.59 -5.44 3.79
C TYR A 51 -13.37 -4.93 2.37
N TYR A 52 -13.90 -3.76 2.04
CA TYR A 52 -13.66 -3.09 0.77
C TYR A 52 -12.77 -1.89 0.99
N PHE A 53 -11.81 -1.71 0.09
CA PHE A 53 -10.79 -0.67 0.18
C PHE A 53 -10.74 0.20 -1.06
N ARG A 54 -10.16 1.38 -0.90
CA ARG A 54 -9.82 2.25 -2.03
C ARG A 54 -8.57 1.77 -2.78
N CYS A 55 -7.67 1.06 -2.11
CA CYS A 55 -6.47 0.46 -2.66
C CYS A 55 -6.29 -0.94 -2.10
N PHE A 56 -5.84 -1.89 -2.92
CA PHE A 56 -5.59 -3.27 -2.47
C PHE A 56 -4.48 -3.38 -1.40
N TYR A 57 -3.65 -2.36 -1.26
CA TYR A 57 -2.57 -2.32 -0.29
C TYR A 57 -3.08 -2.30 1.16
N ASP A 58 -4.25 -1.70 1.41
CA ASP A 58 -4.92 -1.77 2.71
C ASP A 58 -5.37 -3.21 3.03
N GLY A 59 -5.71 -4.03 2.02
CA GLY A 59 -5.97 -5.45 2.21
C GLY A 59 -4.72 -6.24 2.63
N ILE A 60 -3.55 -5.86 2.11
CA ILE A 60 -2.26 -6.44 2.57
C ILE A 60 -1.97 -5.97 4.00
N ALA A 61 -2.23 -4.70 4.33
CA ALA A 61 -2.08 -4.21 5.70
C ALA A 61 -3.01 -4.94 6.67
N LEU A 62 -4.28 -5.16 6.29
CA LEU A 62 -5.24 -5.94 7.08
C LEU A 62 -4.69 -7.33 7.44
N ALA A 63 -4.07 -8.02 6.47
CA ALA A 63 -3.47 -9.34 6.70
C ALA A 63 -2.37 -9.37 7.76
N TYR A 64 -1.77 -8.22 8.09
CA TYR A 64 -0.81 -8.08 9.19
C TYR A 64 -1.43 -7.63 10.51
N LEU A 65 -2.69 -7.18 10.49
CA LEU A 65 -3.41 -6.70 11.67
C LEU A 65 -4.31 -7.78 12.29
N VAL A 66 -4.61 -8.85 11.55
CA VAL A 66 -5.42 -9.98 12.01
C VAL A 66 -4.58 -11.25 12.16
N ASP A 67 -4.93 -12.10 13.12
CA ASP A 67 -4.28 -13.39 13.37
C ASP A 67 -5.05 -14.54 12.67
N GLU A 68 -5.42 -14.32 11.40
CA GLU A 68 -6.17 -15.28 10.58
C GLU A 68 -5.75 -15.23 9.11
N SER A 69 -6.31 -16.13 8.29
CA SER A 69 -6.03 -16.13 6.85
C SER A 69 -6.85 -15.07 6.14
N VAL A 70 -6.23 -14.36 5.20
CA VAL A 70 -6.89 -13.29 4.45
C VAL A 70 -6.74 -13.51 2.95
N GLU A 71 -7.86 -13.60 2.25
CA GLU A 71 -7.90 -13.57 0.79
C GLU A 71 -8.07 -12.13 0.32
N ILE A 72 -7.11 -11.60 -0.43
CA ILE A 72 -7.14 -10.26 -1.00
C ILE A 72 -7.31 -10.37 -2.51
N ARG A 73 -8.21 -9.57 -3.06
CA ARG A 73 -8.51 -9.52 -4.49
C ARG A 73 -8.37 -8.10 -4.99
N THR A 74 -7.76 -7.99 -6.17
CA THR A 74 -7.64 -6.74 -6.91
C THR A 74 -7.73 -6.98 -8.40
N GLU A 75 -7.94 -5.92 -9.17
CA GLU A 75 -7.81 -5.94 -10.62
C GLU A 75 -6.62 -5.10 -11.09
N THR A 76 -6.01 -5.52 -12.19
CA THR A 76 -5.06 -4.71 -12.96
C THR A 76 -5.79 -3.56 -13.66
N PRO A 77 -5.07 -2.52 -14.14
CA PRO A 77 -5.67 -1.49 -14.98
C PRO A 77 -6.35 -2.03 -16.25
N THR A 78 -5.95 -3.21 -16.73
CA THR A 78 -6.56 -3.92 -17.88
C THR A 78 -7.76 -4.81 -17.48
N LYS A 79 -8.14 -4.84 -16.20
CA LYS A 79 -9.24 -5.63 -15.61
C LYS A 79 -8.96 -7.13 -15.52
N GLU A 80 -7.69 -7.50 -15.35
CA GLU A 80 -7.29 -8.86 -15.04
C GLU A 80 -7.23 -9.05 -13.52
N SER A 81 -7.66 -10.21 -13.02
CA SER A 81 -7.79 -10.44 -11.58
C SER A 81 -6.47 -10.90 -10.97
N ILE A 82 -6.05 -10.23 -9.90
CA ILE A 82 -4.95 -10.65 -9.03
C ILE A 82 -5.53 -11.14 -7.71
N ALA A 83 -5.03 -12.28 -7.24
CA ALA A 83 -5.37 -12.84 -5.93
C ALA A 83 -4.12 -12.94 -5.07
N ILE A 84 -4.26 -12.61 -3.79
CA ILE A 84 -3.21 -12.74 -2.79
C ILE A 84 -3.82 -13.50 -1.63
N GLN A 85 -3.17 -14.57 -1.21
CA GLN A 85 -3.54 -15.33 -0.02
C GLN A 85 -2.48 -15.12 1.04
N ALA A 86 -2.87 -14.53 2.17
CA ALA A 86 -2.00 -14.33 3.32
C ALA A 86 -2.37 -15.30 4.43
N SER A 87 -1.38 -16.00 4.98
CA SER A 87 -1.54 -16.83 6.17
C SER A 87 -1.20 -16.05 7.44
N PRO A 88 -1.75 -16.44 8.61
CA PRO A 88 -1.41 -15.81 9.90
C PRO A 88 0.08 -15.96 10.26
N GLU A 89 0.78 -16.92 9.65
CA GLU A 89 2.22 -17.14 9.85
C GLU A 89 3.07 -16.18 8.99
N GLY A 90 2.43 -15.30 8.22
CA GLY A 90 3.06 -14.33 7.32
C GLY A 90 3.46 -14.92 5.96
N ALA A 91 3.01 -16.12 5.61
CA ALA A 91 3.21 -16.67 4.27
C ALA A 91 2.25 -15.99 3.29
N ILE A 92 2.75 -15.55 2.14
CA ILE A 92 1.94 -14.95 1.08
C ILE A 92 2.10 -15.74 -0.21
N ASP A 93 0.96 -16.09 -0.82
CA ASP A 93 0.87 -16.66 -2.16
C ASP A 93 0.19 -15.66 -3.09
N VAL A 94 0.79 -15.40 -4.25
CA VAL A 94 0.27 -14.43 -5.22
C VAL A 94 -0.04 -15.13 -6.53
N THR A 95 -1.21 -14.88 -7.07
CA THR A 95 -1.65 -15.37 -8.38
C THR A 95 -2.06 -14.20 -9.28
N PRO A 96 -1.46 -14.06 -10.48
CA PRO A 96 -0.34 -14.84 -11.00
C PRO A 96 0.97 -14.57 -10.23
N SER A 97 1.89 -15.54 -10.23
CA SER A 97 3.16 -15.44 -9.48
C SER A 97 4.08 -14.33 -9.96
N ASP A 98 3.94 -13.92 -11.23
CA ASP A 98 4.74 -12.86 -11.84
C ASP A 98 4.14 -11.47 -11.61
N ALA A 99 3.08 -11.37 -10.81
CA ALA A 99 2.39 -10.12 -10.56
C ALA A 99 3.33 -9.06 -9.97
N VAL A 100 3.15 -7.83 -10.44
CA VAL A 100 3.95 -6.66 -10.04
C VAL A 100 3.03 -5.64 -9.42
N MET A 101 3.48 -5.03 -8.33
CA MET A 101 2.88 -3.86 -7.74
C MET A 101 3.65 -2.61 -8.18
N SER A 102 2.96 -1.59 -8.69
CA SER A 102 3.52 -0.25 -8.69
C SER A 102 3.39 0.35 -7.30
N PHE A 103 4.42 1.08 -6.88
CA PHE A 103 4.34 1.98 -5.76
C PHE A 103 4.85 3.35 -6.22
N GLY A 104 4.07 4.41 -5.98
CA GLY A 104 4.49 5.74 -6.38
C GLY A 104 3.68 6.85 -5.73
N VAL A 105 4.15 8.08 -5.97
CA VAL A 105 3.54 9.29 -5.42
C VAL A 105 3.34 10.29 -6.56
N ALA A 106 2.21 10.98 -6.56
CA ALA A 106 1.93 12.06 -7.50
C ALA A 106 3.10 13.05 -7.54
N THR A 107 3.53 13.45 -8.75
CA THR A 107 4.62 14.43 -8.90
C THR A 107 4.21 15.85 -8.54
N GLU A 108 2.91 16.14 -8.59
CA GLU A 108 2.31 17.41 -8.22
C GLU A 108 1.29 17.14 -7.12
N THR A 109 1.74 17.18 -5.87
CA THR A 109 0.85 17.16 -4.71
C THR A 109 0.63 18.62 -4.28
N ASP A 110 -0.62 19.05 -4.25
CA ASP A 110 -1.06 20.38 -3.74
C ASP A 110 -0.91 20.51 -2.21
N VAL A 111 -0.04 19.71 -1.59
CA VAL A 111 0.25 19.78 -0.16
C VAL A 111 1.15 21.00 0.07
N ARG A 112 0.60 22.04 0.68
CA ARG A 112 1.35 23.25 1.06
C ARG A 112 2.46 22.85 2.04
N GLY A 113 3.71 23.16 1.67
CA GLY A 113 4.92 22.57 2.25
C GLY A 113 5.30 22.95 3.70
N ASP A 114 4.37 23.44 4.52
CA ASP A 114 4.61 23.73 5.95
C ASP A 114 3.65 22.98 6.90
N ASP A 115 2.60 22.32 6.40
CA ASP A 115 1.67 21.55 7.22
C ASP A 115 1.95 20.05 7.10
N THR A 116 1.82 19.31 8.20
CA THR A 116 1.75 17.84 8.17
C THR A 116 0.49 17.43 7.40
N PRO A 117 0.59 16.73 6.26
CA PRO A 117 -0.57 16.21 5.52
C PRO A 117 -1.54 15.45 6.41
N ALA A 118 -2.84 15.61 6.18
CA ALA A 118 -3.82 14.70 6.74
C ALA A 118 -3.69 13.33 6.07
N ALA A 119 -4.16 12.26 6.73
CA ALA A 119 -4.16 10.92 6.16
C ALA A 119 -4.87 10.89 4.79
N GLU A 120 -5.97 11.62 4.62
CA GLU A 120 -6.71 11.71 3.36
C GLU A 120 -5.86 12.27 2.20
N ASP A 121 -4.98 13.24 2.47
CA ASP A 121 -4.07 13.82 1.46
C ASP A 121 -3.03 12.80 0.99
N VAL A 122 -2.55 11.99 1.94
CA VAL A 122 -1.58 10.90 1.70
C VAL A 122 -2.22 9.81 0.86
N TYR A 123 -3.39 9.33 1.27
CA TYR A 123 -4.17 8.34 0.54
C TYR A 123 -4.50 8.84 -0.88
N GLY A 124 -4.87 10.12 -1.03
CA GLY A 124 -5.11 10.74 -2.33
C GLY A 124 -3.87 10.81 -3.23
N ALA A 125 -2.69 10.99 -2.66
CA ALA A 125 -1.43 11.10 -3.41
C ALA A 125 -0.80 9.75 -3.80
N VAL A 126 -1.12 8.68 -3.06
CA VAL A 126 -0.45 7.36 -3.13
C VAL A 126 -1.34 6.31 -3.77
N CYS A 127 -2.57 6.12 -3.29
CA CYS A 127 -3.45 5.04 -3.74
C CYS A 127 -3.74 5.01 -5.25
N PRO A 128 -3.84 6.15 -5.96
CA PRO A 128 -3.98 6.11 -7.42
C PRO A 128 -2.81 5.43 -8.14
N TYR A 129 -1.63 5.38 -7.51
CA TYR A 129 -0.38 4.86 -8.08
C TYR A 129 0.11 3.58 -7.41
N VAL A 130 -0.67 3.04 -6.47
CA VAL A 130 -0.49 1.69 -5.95
C VAL A 130 -1.44 0.76 -6.71
N LYS A 131 -0.92 0.11 -7.76
CA LYS A 131 -1.66 -0.73 -8.70
C LYS A 131 -0.97 -2.08 -8.84
N ALA A 132 -1.75 -3.13 -9.05
CA ALA A 132 -1.23 -4.44 -9.40
C ALA A 132 -1.28 -4.64 -10.92
N PHE A 133 -0.35 -5.44 -11.44
CA PHE A 133 -0.16 -5.76 -12.85
C PHE A 133 0.16 -7.25 -12.94
N ASP A 134 -0.23 -7.91 -14.02
CA ASP A 134 0.10 -9.32 -14.23
C ASP A 134 1.58 -9.51 -14.48
N THR A 135 2.23 -8.51 -15.11
CA THR A 135 3.64 -8.58 -15.48
C THR A 135 4.37 -7.26 -15.31
N ARG A 136 5.71 -7.37 -15.28
CA ARG A 136 6.63 -6.22 -15.30
C ARG A 136 6.47 -5.35 -16.56
N GLU A 137 6.16 -5.96 -17.70
CA GLU A 137 6.01 -5.25 -18.98
C GLU A 137 4.75 -4.40 -18.98
N GLU A 138 3.64 -4.93 -18.44
CA GLU A 138 2.39 -4.17 -18.29
C GLU A 138 2.58 -2.96 -17.37
N TYR A 139 3.26 -3.16 -16.23
CA TYR A 139 3.66 -2.05 -15.35
C TYR A 139 4.49 -1.00 -16.10
N ALA A 140 5.49 -1.43 -16.88
CA ALA A 140 6.39 -0.51 -17.57
C ALA A 140 5.65 0.35 -18.59
N SER A 141 4.75 -0.26 -19.37
CA SER A 141 3.91 0.46 -20.33
C SER A 141 3.00 1.47 -19.63
N TRP A 142 2.36 1.08 -18.51
CA TRP A 142 1.52 2.00 -17.74
C TRP A 142 2.34 3.15 -17.14
N ALA A 143 3.55 2.86 -16.65
CA ALA A 143 4.41 3.85 -16.00
C ALA A 143 4.89 4.96 -16.95
N GLU A 144 4.94 4.71 -18.27
CA GLU A 144 5.31 5.72 -19.28
C GLU A 144 4.24 6.81 -19.45
N ASP A 145 2.97 6.48 -19.17
CA ASP A 145 1.82 7.34 -19.46
C ASP A 145 1.28 8.09 -18.24
N VAL A 146 1.80 7.82 -17.04
CA VAL A 146 1.30 8.42 -15.79
C VAL A 146 2.11 9.61 -15.30
N ALA A 147 1.40 10.61 -14.79
CA ALA A 147 1.98 11.80 -14.15
C ALA A 147 2.41 11.51 -12.69
N ALA A 148 3.20 10.45 -12.49
CA ALA A 148 3.76 10.09 -11.20
C ALA A 148 5.13 9.43 -11.35
N ARG A 149 5.94 9.50 -10.29
CA ARG A 149 7.12 8.64 -10.19
C ARG A 149 6.72 7.36 -9.49
N THR A 150 6.83 6.26 -10.22
CA THR A 150 6.47 4.93 -9.74
C THR A 150 7.68 3.99 -9.83
N VAL A 151 7.67 2.98 -8.97
CA VAL A 151 8.59 1.83 -9.03
C VAL A 151 7.76 0.56 -9.10
N GLY A 152 8.14 -0.35 -9.98
CA GLY A 152 7.55 -1.67 -10.08
C GLY A 152 8.31 -2.64 -9.17
N ILE A 153 7.59 -3.33 -8.30
CA ILE A 153 8.14 -4.27 -7.33
C ILE A 153 7.38 -5.60 -7.52
N PRO A 154 8.04 -6.77 -7.56
CA PRO A 154 7.33 -8.05 -7.49
C PRO A 154 6.37 -8.02 -6.31
N LEU A 155 5.12 -8.42 -6.51
CA LEU A 155 4.09 -8.20 -5.51
C LEU A 155 4.41 -8.93 -4.19
N GLU A 156 4.95 -10.15 -4.28
CA GLU A 156 5.48 -10.89 -3.13
C GLU A 156 6.53 -10.11 -2.31
N SER A 157 7.34 -9.28 -2.99
CA SER A 157 8.38 -8.44 -2.38
C SER A 157 7.85 -7.07 -1.93
N GLY A 158 6.64 -6.70 -2.35
CA GLY A 158 5.94 -5.48 -1.94
C GLY A 158 5.28 -5.59 -0.57
N VAL A 159 4.96 -6.82 -0.17
CA VAL A 159 4.28 -7.19 1.06
C VAL A 159 5.05 -6.80 2.33
N PRO A 160 6.38 -7.00 2.45
CA PRO A 160 7.14 -6.58 3.64
C PRO A 160 7.09 -5.08 3.92
N ILE A 161 6.78 -4.26 2.92
CA ILE A 161 6.60 -2.81 3.12
C ILE A 161 5.32 -2.55 3.93
N ALA A 162 4.25 -3.33 3.70
CA ALA A 162 3.00 -3.20 4.44
C ALA A 162 3.18 -3.63 5.89
N ALA A 163 3.88 -4.76 6.11
CA ALA A 163 4.29 -5.22 7.43
C ALA A 163 5.08 -4.16 8.21
N ALA A 164 5.97 -3.44 7.52
CA ALA A 164 6.78 -2.39 8.12
C ALA A 164 6.00 -1.11 8.47
N LEU A 165 4.78 -0.94 7.93
CA LEU A 165 3.88 0.16 8.22
C LEU A 165 2.88 -0.17 9.33
N THR A 166 2.51 -1.45 9.47
CA THR A 166 1.61 -1.94 10.53
C THR A 166 2.32 -2.31 11.82
N ALA A 167 3.63 -2.57 11.78
CA ALA A 167 4.41 -2.88 12.97
C ALA A 167 4.49 -1.67 13.92
N THR A 168 3.94 -1.82 15.11
CA THR A 168 4.26 -0.96 16.25
C THR A 168 5.73 -1.16 16.60
N ASN A 169 6.50 -0.07 16.73
CA ASN A 169 7.87 -0.20 17.26
C ASN A 169 7.76 -0.83 18.66
N PRO A 170 8.49 -1.94 18.96
CA PRO A 170 8.65 -2.33 20.34
C PRO A 170 9.35 -1.17 21.04
N SER A 171 8.65 -0.55 22.00
CA SER A 171 9.20 0.47 22.88
C SER A 171 10.58 -0.03 23.34
N GLU A 172 11.63 0.74 23.06
CA GLU A 172 12.99 0.44 23.51
C GLU A 172 12.91 0.13 25.01
N VAL A 173 13.09 -1.15 25.36
CA VAL A 173 13.16 -1.57 26.75
C VAL A 173 14.41 -0.90 27.32
N ALA A 174 14.19 0.10 28.16
CA ALA A 174 15.22 0.75 28.94
C ALA A 174 16.00 -0.31 29.75
N GLU A 175 17.31 -0.33 29.57
CA GLU A 175 18.27 -0.86 30.54
C GLU A 175 19.27 0.24 30.95
#